data_AF-A0A7C6AUR5-F1
#
_entry.id   AF-A0A7C6AUR5-F1
#
_cell.length_a   1.000
_cell.length_b   1.000
_cell.length_c   1.000
_cell.angle_alpha   90.00
_cell.angle_beta   90.00
_cell.angle_gamma   90.00
#
_symmetry.space_group_name_H-M   'P 1'
#
loop_
_entity.id
_entity.type
_entity.pdbx_description
1 polymer ?
#
loop_
_entity_poly.entity_id
_entity_poly.type
_entity_poly.pdbx_seq_one_letter_code
_entity_poly.pdbx_strand_id
1 'polypeptide(L)'
;MGLAEYYRSFFKKAFVKELQKLLPEITEDDLLPGGSGVRAQACTDTGKLADDFIILENKNGLDILNAPSPAATASPAIGEHIARLSSERILPYLA
;
A
#
# COMPACT_ATOMS: atom_id res chain seq x y z
N MET A 1 3.03 14.69 -17.01
CA MET A 1 2.17 13.84 -16.15
C MET A 1 2.08 14.53 -14.79
N GLY A 2 0.90 14.63 -14.17
CA GLY A 2 0.71 15.32 -12.89
C GLY A 2 -0.23 16.54 -12.92
N LEU A 3 -0.19 17.40 -13.96
CA LEU A 3 -1.09 18.58 -14.05
C LEU A 3 -2.58 18.20 -13.96
N ALA A 4 -2.97 17.10 -14.61
CA ALA A 4 -4.34 16.59 -14.53
C ALA A 4 -4.69 16.02 -13.14
N GLU A 5 -3.72 15.47 -12.41
CA GLU A 5 -3.93 15.01 -11.03
C GLU A 5 -4.11 16.19 -10.08
N TYR A 6 -3.27 17.23 -10.21
CA TYR A 6 -3.44 18.47 -9.46
C TYR A 6 -4.81 19.11 -9.74
N TYR A 7 -5.20 19.24 -11.02
CA TYR A 7 -6.51 19.78 -11.39
C TYR A 7 -7.66 19.03 -10.71
N ARG A 8 -7.63 17.69 -10.71
CA ARG A 8 -8.67 16.88 -10.05
C ARG A 8 -8.60 16.95 -8.53
N SER A 9 -7.41 17.17 -7.95
CA SER A 9 -7.24 17.32 -6.51
C SER A 9 -7.75 18.65 -5.99
N PHE A 10 -7.63 19.72 -6.78
CA PHE A 10 -8.09 21.07 -6.39
C PHE A 10 -9.54 21.38 -6.76
N PHE A 11 -10.08 20.76 -7.81
CA PHE A 11 -11.43 21.05 -8.31
C PHE A 11 -12.38 19.85 -8.16
N LYS A 12 -13.29 19.91 -7.17
CA LYS A 12 -14.28 18.85 -6.88
C LYS A 12 -15.07 18.41 -8.12
N LYS A 13 -15.53 19.36 -8.94
CA LYS A 13 -16.23 19.09 -10.22
C LYS A 13 -15.42 18.23 -11.19
N ALA A 14 -14.12 18.49 -11.28
CA ALA A 14 -13.23 17.74 -12.15
C ALA A 14 -13.01 16.31 -11.64
N PHE A 15 -12.92 16.14 -10.32
CA PHE A 15 -12.87 14.83 -9.68
C PHE A 15 -14.13 14.02 -9.96
N VAL A 16 -15.32 14.61 -9.76
CA VAL A 16 -16.63 13.96 -9.99
C VAL A 16 -16.77 13.52 -11.45
N LYS A 17 -16.44 14.39 -12.41
CA LYS A 17 -16.50 14.06 -13.84
C LYS A 17 -15.66 12.84 -14.20
N GLU A 18 -14.52 12.66 -13.54
CA GLU A 18 -13.65 11.50 -13.78
C GLU A 18 -14.16 10.25 -13.08
N LEU A 19 -14.72 10.38 -11.88
CA LEU A 19 -15.38 9.30 -11.15
C LEU A 19 -16.61 8.76 -11.89
N GLN A 20 -17.34 9.62 -12.60
CA GLN A 20 -18.48 9.26 -13.43
C GLN A 20 -18.14 8.32 -14.60
N LYS A 21 -16.86 8.12 -14.94
CA LYS A 21 -16.44 7.07 -15.88
C LYS A 21 -16.61 5.66 -15.29
N LEU A 22 -16.61 5.54 -13.97
CA LEU A 22 -16.81 4.29 -13.23
C LEU A 22 -18.22 4.19 -12.64
N LEU A 23 -18.79 5.30 -12.16
CA LEU A 23 -20.11 5.38 -11.54
C LEU A 23 -20.88 6.61 -12.06
N PRO A 24 -21.59 6.51 -13.20
CA PRO A 24 -22.16 7.67 -13.92
C PRO A 24 -23.13 8.54 -13.12
N GLU A 25 -23.86 7.95 -12.18
CA GLU A 25 -24.90 8.60 -11.37
C GLU A 25 -24.36 9.45 -10.22
N ILE A 26 -23.07 9.34 -9.89
CA ILE A 26 -22.49 10.07 -8.75
C ILE A 26 -22.49 11.57 -8.97
N THR A 27 -22.88 12.30 -7.95
CA THR A 27 -22.97 13.76 -7.95
C THR A 27 -21.96 14.38 -6.99
N GLU A 28 -21.82 15.72 -7.04
CA GLU A 28 -20.97 16.43 -6.08
C GLU A 28 -21.47 16.26 -4.64
N ASP A 29 -22.78 16.16 -4.44
CA ASP A 29 -23.40 16.09 -3.11
C ASP A 29 -23.19 14.73 -2.43
N ASP A 30 -22.89 13.69 -3.19
CA ASP A 30 -22.55 12.35 -2.67
C ASP A 30 -21.13 12.28 -2.09
N LEU A 31 -20.29 13.31 -2.34
CA LEU A 31 -18.88 13.30 -1.94
C LEU A 31 -18.61 14.16 -0.71
N LEU A 32 -18.00 13.52 0.29
CA LEU A 32 -17.44 14.16 1.48
C LEU A 32 -15.92 14.37 1.31
N PRO A 33 -15.32 15.38 1.99
CA PRO A 33 -13.88 15.53 2.04
C PRO A 33 -13.20 14.25 2.54
N GLY A 34 -12.26 13.72 1.75
CA GLY A 34 -11.41 12.59 2.12
C GLY A 34 -10.05 13.05 2.64
N GLY A 35 -9.35 12.15 3.33
CA GLY A 35 -7.93 12.33 3.65
C GLY A 35 -7.03 12.01 2.45
N SER A 36 -5.75 12.33 2.58
CA SER A 36 -4.68 11.85 1.70
C SER A 36 -3.86 10.80 2.44
N GLY A 37 -3.24 9.88 1.68
CA GLY A 37 -2.38 8.84 2.22
C GLY A 37 -1.16 8.64 1.35
N VAL A 38 -0.02 8.34 1.98
CA VAL A 38 1.23 7.96 1.31
C VAL A 38 1.46 6.48 1.59
N ARG A 39 1.67 5.69 0.53
CA ARG A 39 2.00 4.28 0.67
C ARG A 39 3.45 4.15 1.15
N ALA A 40 3.68 3.32 2.16
CA ALA A 40 5.03 2.91 2.56
C ALA A 40 5.59 1.86 1.57
N GLN A 41 5.66 2.23 0.29
CA GLN A 41 6.16 1.37 -0.78
C GLN A 41 7.65 1.62 -0.98
N ALA A 42 8.45 0.54 -0.96
CA ALA A 42 9.89 0.64 -1.16
C ALA A 42 10.20 1.13 -2.59
N CYS A 43 11.21 2.00 -2.68
CA CYS A 43 11.76 2.47 -3.93
C CYS A 43 13.18 1.92 -4.08
N THR A 44 13.49 1.34 -5.23
CA THR A 44 14.82 0.80 -5.54
C THR A 44 15.82 1.92 -5.81
N ASP A 45 17.10 1.56 -5.81
CA ASP A 45 18.21 2.43 -6.24
C ASP A 45 18.05 3.01 -7.66
N THR A 46 17.34 2.27 -8.52
CA THR A 46 16.98 2.65 -9.89
C THR A 46 15.71 3.51 -9.97
N GLY A 47 15.10 3.85 -8.84
CA GLY A 47 13.88 4.67 -8.77
C GLY A 47 12.59 3.92 -9.08
N LYS A 48 12.62 2.58 -9.16
CA LYS A 48 11.41 1.77 -9.38
C LYS A 48 10.72 1.50 -8.05
N LEU A 49 9.39 1.53 -8.04
CA LEU A 49 8.63 1.08 -6.90
C LEU A 49 8.62 -0.45 -6.87
N ALA A 50 8.86 -1.03 -5.69
CA ALA A 50 8.83 -2.48 -5.52
C ALA A 50 7.39 -3.00 -5.58
N ASP A 51 7.16 -3.98 -6.46
CA ASP A 51 5.85 -4.56 -6.73
C ASP A 51 5.52 -5.76 -5.82
N ASP A 52 6.50 -6.32 -5.11
CA ASP A 52 6.36 -7.51 -4.27
C ASP A 52 6.87 -7.30 -2.84
N PHE A 53 6.62 -8.26 -1.95
CA PHE A 53 7.12 -8.25 -0.57
C PHE A 53 8.64 -8.23 -0.53
N ILE A 54 9.19 -7.38 0.34
CA ILE A 54 10.62 -7.37 0.65
C ILE A 54 10.74 -7.66 2.13
N ILE A 55 11.13 -8.89 2.44
CA ILE A 55 11.44 -9.35 3.79
C ILE A 55 12.93 -9.68 3.82
N LEU A 56 13.69 -9.01 4.67
CA LEU A 56 15.10 -9.28 4.86
C LEU A 56 15.32 -10.05 6.16
N GLU A 57 16.07 -11.14 6.06
CA GLU A 57 16.52 -11.87 7.23
C GLU A 57 17.89 -11.35 7.66
N ASN A 58 18.02 -10.97 8.92
CA ASN A 58 19.28 -10.59 9.52
C ASN A 58 19.52 -11.38 10.81
N LYS A 59 20.74 -11.31 11.37
CA LYS A 59 21.11 -12.06 12.58
C LYS A 59 20.18 -11.80 13.77
N ASN A 60 19.57 -10.62 13.84
CA ASN A 60 18.86 -10.11 15.01
C ASN A 60 17.33 -9.98 14.83
N GLY A 61 16.81 -10.08 13.59
CA GLY A 61 15.38 -10.02 13.31
C GLY A 61 15.03 -10.23 11.84
N LEU A 62 13.74 -10.08 11.54
CA LEU A 62 13.17 -10.03 10.20
C LEU A 62 12.73 -8.59 9.93
N ASP A 63 13.23 -7.97 8.87
CA ASP A 63 12.84 -6.62 8.46
C ASP A 63 11.83 -6.70 7.32
N ILE A 64 10.64 -6.15 7.52
CA ILE A 64 9.58 -6.10 6.49
C ILE A 64 9.67 -4.73 5.83
N LEU A 65 10.42 -4.64 4.74
CA LEU A 65 10.72 -3.39 4.05
C LEU A 65 9.65 -2.98 3.03
N ASN A 66 8.93 -3.94 2.46
CA ASN A 66 7.85 -3.67 1.53
C ASN A 66 6.72 -4.69 1.70
N ALA A 67 5.49 -4.19 1.75
CA ALA A 67 4.27 -4.97 1.69
C ALA A 67 3.30 -4.20 0.78
N PRO A 68 3.31 -4.44 -0.54
CA PRO A 68 2.54 -3.64 -1.47
C PRO A 68 1.04 -3.95 -1.38
N SER A 69 0.24 -3.13 -2.07
CA SER A 69 -1.22 -3.27 -2.09
C SER A 69 -1.66 -4.64 -2.65
N PRO A 70 -2.67 -5.31 -2.06
CA PRO A 70 -3.52 -4.86 -0.96
C PRO A 70 -3.05 -5.36 0.43
N ALA A 71 -2.04 -4.70 1.02
CA ALA A 71 -1.47 -5.06 2.32
C ALA A 71 -2.52 -5.14 3.46
N ALA A 72 -3.47 -4.20 3.53
CA ALA A 72 -4.50 -4.23 4.57
C ALA A 72 -5.38 -5.48 4.47
N THR A 73 -5.87 -5.79 3.27
CA THR A 73 -6.71 -6.97 3.01
C THR A 73 -5.94 -8.28 3.20
N ALA A 74 -4.67 -8.32 2.77
CA ALA A 74 -3.81 -9.50 2.88
C ALA A 74 -3.11 -9.64 4.24
N SER A 75 -3.29 -8.69 5.17
CA SER A 75 -2.56 -8.63 6.44
C SER A 75 -2.61 -9.92 7.28
N PRO A 76 -3.72 -10.70 7.33
CA PRO A 76 -3.73 -11.95 8.09
C PRO A 76 -2.79 -13.01 7.50
N ALA A 77 -2.80 -13.18 6.17
CA ALA A 77 -1.95 -14.14 5.48
C ALA A 77 -0.46 -13.74 5.56
N ILE A 78 -0.17 -12.44 5.45
CA ILE A 78 1.18 -11.90 5.62
C ILE A 78 1.66 -12.15 7.06
N GLY A 79 0.80 -11.89 8.05
CA GLY A 79 1.09 -12.14 9.46
C GLY A 79 1.42 -13.60 9.74
N GLU A 80 0.63 -14.54 9.20
CA GLU A 80 0.88 -15.98 9.32
C GLU A 80 2.22 -16.38 8.68
N HIS A 81 2.53 -15.84 7.51
CA HIS A 81 3.82 -16.07 6.85
C HIS A 81 5.00 -15.58 7.70
N ILE A 82 4.92 -14.37 8.25
CA ILE A 82 5.96 -13.79 9.12
C ILE A 82 6.10 -14.60 10.41
N ALA A 83 4.99 -15.04 11.02
CA ALA A 83 5.00 -15.84 12.23
C ALA A 83 5.68 -17.21 12.01
N ARG A 84 5.44 -17.85 10.85
CA ARG A 84 6.11 -19.08 10.47
C ARG A 84 7.62 -18.88 10.31
N LEU A 85 8.04 -17.87 9.54
CA LEU A 85 9.47 -17.53 9.37
C LEU A 85 10.16 -17.25 10.71
N SER A 86 9.49 -16.51 11.60
CA SER A 86 10.00 -16.19 12.94
C SER A 86 10.15 -17.45 13.81
N SER A 87 9.17 -18.36 13.75
CA SER A 87 9.18 -19.59 14.55
C SER A 87 10.30 -20.54 14.12
N GLU A 88 10.46 -20.76 12.81
CA GLU A 88 11.55 -21.57 12.25
C GLU A 88 12.93 -21.09 12.71
N ARG A 89 13.08 -19.77 12.95
CA ARG A 89 14.33 -19.17 13.40
C ARG A 89 14.55 -19.22 14.91
N ILE A 90 13.49 -19.15 15.72
CA ILE A 90 13.58 -19.15 17.18
C ILE A 90 13.74 -20.59 17.71
N LEU A 91 13.15 -21.59 17.05
CA LEU A 91 13.18 -22.99 17.47
C LEU A 91 14.61 -23.53 17.76
N PRO A 92 15.66 -23.22 16.97
CA PRO A 92 17.03 -23.59 17.29
C PRO A 92 17.63 -23.00 18.57
N TYR A 93 17.03 -21.94 19.14
CA TYR A 93 17.49 -21.29 20.36
C TYR A 93 16.68 -21.68 21.60
N LEU A 94 15.58 -22.43 21.43
CA LEU A 94 14.70 -22.91 22.51
C LEU A 94 14.87 -24.41 22.83
N ALA A 95 15.62 -25.14 22.02
CA ALA A 95 15.99 -26.54 22.23
C ALA A 95 17.36 -26.64 22.91
#